data_AF-A0A7V4ELJ1-F1
#
_entry.id   AF-A0A7V4ELJ1-F1
#
_cell.length_a   1.000
_cell.length_b   1.000
_cell.length_c   1.000
_cell.angle_alpha   90.00
_cell.angle_beta   90.00
_cell.angle_gamma   90.00
#
_symmetry.space_group_name_H-M   'P 1'
#
loop_
_entity.id
_entity.type
_entity.pdbx_description
1 polymer ?
#
loop_
_entity_poly.entity_id
_entity_poly.type
_entity_poly.pdbx_seq_one_letter_code
_entity_poly.pdbx_strand_id
1 'polypeptide(L)'
;MTDENTARQSLTRTAALLGACIVLISLLHYLTSLEYHMLHSFFQRLYYIPIIFAALMLGLRGGAATALACTAAYAPHVIFQWGTMGMHFADQLSDMLMFIVVGAITGLLSDKERRMKDMYRDAYTRLQES
;
A
#
# COMPACT_ATOMS: atom_id res chain seq x y z
N MET A 1 -19.17 -20.25 -13.39
CA MET A 1 -17.76 -20.63 -13.67
C MET A 1 -16.98 -19.53 -14.40
N THR A 2 -17.63 -18.67 -15.21
CA THR A 2 -16.99 -17.52 -15.89
C THR A 2 -16.68 -16.33 -14.95
N ASP A 3 -17.58 -16.01 -14.01
CA ASP A 3 -17.45 -14.85 -13.11
C ASP A 3 -16.31 -14.97 -12.06
N GLU A 4 -16.02 -16.19 -11.60
CA GLU A 4 -14.94 -16.40 -10.65
C GLU A 4 -13.56 -16.25 -11.31
N ASN A 5 -13.46 -16.58 -12.60
CA ASN A 5 -12.21 -16.46 -13.36
C ASN A 5 -11.88 -15.00 -13.68
N THR A 6 -12.88 -14.18 -14.03
CA THR A 6 -12.70 -12.74 -14.25
C THR A 6 -12.31 -11.99 -12.98
N ALA A 7 -12.93 -12.35 -11.83
CA ALA A 7 -12.56 -11.78 -10.53
C ALA A 7 -11.13 -12.17 -10.10
N ARG A 8 -10.72 -13.43 -10.30
CA ARG A 8 -9.34 -13.88 -10.02
C ARG A 8 -8.32 -13.21 -10.96
N GLN A 9 -8.67 -13.01 -12.23
CA GLN A 9 -7.81 -12.31 -13.19
C GLN A 9 -7.63 -10.82 -12.84
N SER A 10 -8.66 -10.14 -12.35
CA SER A 10 -8.53 -8.73 -11.94
C SER A 10 -7.70 -8.57 -10.66
N LEU A 11 -7.82 -9.51 -9.72
CA LEU A 11 -7.00 -9.55 -8.49
C LEU A 11 -5.52 -9.77 -8.82
N THR A 12 -5.21 -10.75 -9.67
CA THR A 12 -3.82 -11.05 -10.06
C THR A 12 -3.18 -9.90 -10.84
N ARG A 13 -3.93 -9.25 -11.75
CA ARG A 13 -3.46 -8.04 -12.43
C ARG A 13 -3.18 -6.90 -11.46
N THR A 14 -4.07 -6.66 -10.50
CA THR A 14 -3.87 -5.63 -9.47
C THR A 14 -2.63 -5.93 -8.63
N ALA A 15 -2.43 -7.17 -8.21
CA ALA A 15 -1.25 -7.58 -7.46
C ALA A 15 0.04 -7.43 -8.27
N ALA A 16 0.03 -7.79 -9.57
CA ALA A 16 1.17 -7.62 -10.46
C ALA A 16 1.53 -6.14 -10.66
N LEU A 17 0.53 -5.27 -10.84
CA LEU A 17 0.73 -3.81 -10.95
C LEU A 17 1.33 -3.24 -9.66
N LEU A 18 0.81 -3.62 -8.50
CA LEU A 18 1.35 -3.22 -7.21
C LEU A 18 2.80 -3.66 -7.04
N GLY A 19 3.10 -4.93 -7.34
CA GLY A 19 4.47 -5.45 -7.30
C GLY A 19 5.41 -4.69 -8.22
N ALA A 20 5.01 -4.43 -9.46
CA ALA A 20 5.79 -3.65 -10.41
C ALA A 20 6.04 -2.21 -9.92
N CYS A 21 5.03 -1.55 -9.35
CA CYS A 21 5.19 -0.22 -8.75
C CYS A 21 6.18 -0.23 -7.58
N ILE A 22 6.08 -1.20 -6.66
CA ILE A 22 6.99 -1.30 -5.51
C ILE A 22 8.42 -1.52 -5.99
N VAL A 23 8.63 -2.43 -6.95
CA VAL A 23 9.97 -2.70 -7.52
C VAL A 23 10.53 -1.46 -8.21
N LEU A 24 9.72 -0.76 -9.00
CA LEU A 24 10.16 0.46 -9.68
C LEU A 24 10.54 1.58 -8.70
N ILE A 25 9.70 1.83 -7.69
CA ILE A 25 9.98 2.83 -6.64
C ILE A 25 11.24 2.45 -5.86
N SER A 26 11.39 1.16 -5.54
CA SER A 26 12.59 0.64 -4.90
C SER A 26 13.81 0.90 -5.78
N LEU A 27 13.80 0.47 -7.05
CA LEU A 27 14.94 0.64 -7.95
C LEU A 27 15.37 2.11 -8.07
N LEU A 28 14.40 3.02 -8.25
CA LEU A 28 14.64 4.48 -8.27
C LEU A 28 15.29 4.99 -6.98
N HIS A 29 14.83 4.48 -5.83
CA HIS A 29 15.34 4.85 -4.52
C HIS A 29 16.78 4.36 -4.30
N TYR A 30 17.09 3.14 -4.74
CA TYR A 30 18.44 2.56 -4.61
C TYR A 30 19.44 3.16 -5.60
N LEU A 31 19.00 3.61 -6.78
CA LEU A 31 19.86 4.27 -7.78
C LEU A 31 20.17 5.75 -7.45
N THR A 32 19.40 6.37 -6.55
CA THR A 32 19.57 7.79 -6.23
C THR A 32 20.66 7.97 -5.17
N SER A 33 21.66 8.81 -5.47
CA SER A 33 22.78 9.12 -4.57
C SER A 33 22.30 9.73 -3.25
N LEU A 34 22.90 9.25 -2.14
CA LEU A 34 22.68 9.68 -0.75
C LEU A 34 22.95 11.17 -0.48
N GLU A 35 23.65 11.85 -1.38
CA GLU A 35 23.98 13.29 -1.23
C GLU A 35 22.74 14.20 -1.34
N TYR A 36 21.62 13.70 -1.88
CA TYR A 36 20.39 14.47 -2.04
C TYR A 36 19.29 14.03 -1.06
N HIS A 37 19.36 14.50 0.19
CA HIS A 37 18.34 14.24 1.22
C HIS A 37 16.90 14.51 0.74
N MET A 38 16.66 15.58 -0.03
CA MET A 38 15.33 15.88 -0.56
C MET A 38 14.80 14.80 -1.50
N LEU A 39 15.65 14.21 -2.36
CA LEU A 39 15.22 13.17 -3.29
C LEU A 39 14.89 11.88 -2.54
N HIS A 40 15.67 11.54 -1.50
CA HIS A 40 15.38 10.38 -0.65
C HIS A 40 14.01 10.49 0.02
N SER A 41 13.71 11.63 0.65
CA SER A 41 12.41 11.87 1.27
C SER A 41 11.25 11.89 0.26
N PHE A 42 11.52 12.28 -0.99
CA PHE A 42 10.50 12.25 -2.05
C PHE A 42 10.16 10.82 -2.48
N PHE A 43 11.17 9.99 -2.77
CA PHE A 43 10.96 8.59 -3.14
C PHE A 43 10.30 7.77 -2.03
N GLN A 44 10.58 8.09 -0.78
CA GLN A 44 9.90 7.48 0.36
C GLN A 44 8.40 7.74 0.35
N ARG A 45 7.97 8.96 0.01
CA ARG A 45 6.56 9.31 -0.13
C ARG A 45 5.88 8.58 -1.30
N LEU A 46 6.64 8.18 -2.33
CA LEU A 46 6.07 7.43 -3.45
C LEU A 46 5.53 6.05 -3.02
N TYR A 47 6.06 5.44 -1.96
CA TYR A 47 5.52 4.18 -1.42
C TYR A 47 4.09 4.30 -0.89
N TYR A 48 3.61 5.51 -0.56
CA TYR A 48 2.20 5.70 -0.19
C TYR A 48 1.25 5.40 -1.35
N ILE A 49 1.68 5.60 -2.61
CA ILE A 49 0.84 5.38 -3.80
C ILE A 49 0.39 3.92 -3.90
N PRO A 50 1.28 2.90 -3.97
CA PRO A 50 0.85 1.51 -4.01
C PRO A 50 0.10 1.09 -2.75
N ILE A 51 0.46 1.60 -1.56
CA ILE A 51 -0.23 1.28 -0.30
C ILE A 51 -1.68 1.75 -0.32
N ILE A 52 -1.92 3.02 -0.65
CA ILE A 52 -3.26 3.61 -0.73
C ILE A 52 -4.06 2.90 -1.83
N PHE A 53 -3.45 2.67 -3.00
CA PHE A 53 -4.13 2.00 -4.11
C PHE A 53 -4.57 0.57 -3.73
N ALA A 54 -3.69 -0.20 -3.10
CA ALA A 54 -4.01 -1.53 -2.60
C ALA A 54 -5.12 -1.50 -1.53
N ALA A 55 -5.05 -0.55 -0.60
CA ALA A 55 -6.05 -0.38 0.45
C ALA A 55 -7.44 -0.03 -0.12
N LEU A 56 -7.49 0.81 -1.15
CA LEU A 56 -8.74 1.18 -1.82
C LEU A 56 -9.33 0.04 -2.65
N MET A 57 -8.49 -0.74 -3.33
CA MET A 57 -8.94 -1.79 -4.25
C MET A 57 -9.24 -3.13 -3.57
N LEU A 58 -8.43 -3.48 -2.58
CA LEU A 58 -8.42 -4.79 -1.92
C LEU A 58 -8.78 -4.72 -0.42
N GLY A 59 -9.12 -3.52 0.07
CA GLY A 59 -9.53 -3.31 1.45
C GLY A 59 -8.36 -3.38 2.43
N LEU A 60 -8.67 -3.64 3.71
CA LEU A 60 -7.69 -3.72 4.77
C LEU A 60 -6.60 -4.78 4.51
N ARG A 61 -7.00 -5.94 3.97
CA ARG A 61 -6.07 -7.04 3.71
C ARG A 61 -5.00 -6.66 2.70
N GLY A 62 -5.39 -6.06 1.56
CA GLY A 62 -4.43 -5.66 0.55
C GLY A 62 -3.62 -4.43 0.95
N GLY A 63 -4.23 -3.47 1.64
CA GLY A 63 -3.53 -2.31 2.20
C GLY A 63 -2.44 -2.72 3.20
N ALA A 64 -2.77 -3.59 4.15
CA ALA A 64 -1.83 -4.09 5.15
C ALA A 64 -0.71 -4.95 4.53
N ALA A 65 -1.05 -5.88 3.63
CA ALA A 65 -0.05 -6.71 2.94
C ALA A 65 0.92 -5.86 2.12
N THR A 66 0.41 -4.84 1.42
CA THR A 66 1.24 -3.93 0.61
C THR A 66 2.10 -3.03 1.47
N ALA A 67 1.58 -2.49 2.57
CA ALA A 67 2.36 -1.72 3.53
C ALA A 67 3.53 -2.54 4.10
N LEU A 68 3.29 -3.79 4.48
CA LEU A 68 4.34 -4.69 4.96
C LEU A 68 5.38 -5.00 3.86
N ALA A 69 4.94 -5.22 2.62
CA ALA A 69 5.84 -5.44 1.49
C ALA A 69 6.72 -4.21 1.21
N CYS A 70 6.14 -3.01 1.22
CA CYS A 70 6.89 -1.75 1.08
C CYS A 70 7.91 -1.58 2.22
N THR A 71 7.51 -1.82 3.47
CA THR A 71 8.43 -1.77 4.62
C THR A 71 9.57 -2.77 4.48
N ALA A 72 9.28 -4.01 4.06
CA ALA A 72 10.30 -5.03 3.83
C ALA A 72 11.25 -4.68 2.66
N ALA A 73 10.76 -4.01 1.63
CA ALA A 73 11.60 -3.54 0.51
C ALA A 73 12.49 -2.35 0.89
N TYR A 74 12.00 -1.48 1.79
CA TYR A 74 12.70 -0.30 2.27
C TYR A 74 13.76 -0.61 3.34
N ALA A 75 13.49 -1.59 4.22
CA ALA A 75 14.35 -1.89 5.37
C ALA A 75 15.82 -2.24 5.04
N PRO A 76 16.14 -3.04 4.00
CA PRO A 76 17.52 -3.36 3.66
C PRO A 76 18.34 -2.10 3.32
N HIS A 77 17.75 -1.15 2.60
CA HIS A 77 18.41 0.11 2.23
C HIS A 77 18.85 0.90 3.47
N VAL A 78 17.94 1.01 4.43
CA VAL A 78 18.17 1.66 5.73
C VAL A 78 19.31 0.98 6.49
N ILE A 79 19.25 -0.35 6.63
CA ILE A 79 20.20 -1.11 7.43
C ILE A 79 21.61 -1.07 6.81
N PHE A 80 21.73 -1.24 5.50
CA PHE A 80 23.02 -1.28 4.81
C PHE A 80 23.66 0.11 4.62
N GLN A 81 22.88 1.18 4.45
CA GLN A 81 23.44 2.52 4.22
C GLN A 81 23.61 3.37 5.49
N TRP A 82 22.84 3.13 6.56
CA TRP A 82 22.76 4.05 7.72
C TRP A 82 23.12 3.40 9.07
N GLY A 83 23.63 2.16 9.08
CA GLY A 83 23.88 1.37 10.28
C GLY A 83 24.84 1.94 11.35
N THR A 84 25.36 3.17 11.18
CA THR A 84 26.36 3.79 12.08
C THR A 84 25.95 5.14 12.71
N MET A 85 24.79 5.74 12.41
CA MET A 85 24.37 7.03 13.03
C MET A 85 23.01 6.95 13.72
N GLY A 86 23.02 6.81 15.05
CA GLY A 86 21.85 6.55 15.90
C GLY A 86 20.75 7.62 15.96
N MET A 87 20.92 8.79 15.31
CA MET A 87 19.88 9.83 15.30
C MET A 87 18.89 9.70 14.12
N HIS A 88 19.29 9.04 13.03
CA HIS A 88 18.44 8.85 11.84
C HIS A 88 17.56 7.60 11.87
N PHE A 89 17.79 6.71 12.84
CA PHE A 89 17.00 5.50 13.03
C PHE A 89 15.56 5.81 13.46
N ALA A 90 15.37 6.86 14.28
CA ALA A 90 14.05 7.27 14.75
C ALA A 90 13.16 7.79 13.61
N ASP A 91 13.73 8.59 12.70
CA ASP A 91 13.02 9.11 11.53
C ASP A 91 12.57 7.97 10.62
N GLN A 92 13.45 7.01 10.34
CA GLN A 92 13.13 5.85 9.50
C GLN A 92 12.07 4.94 10.13
N LEU A 93 12.07 4.78 11.46
CA LEU A 93 11.02 4.05 12.16
C LEU A 93 9.66 4.74 12.01
N SER A 94 9.65 6.08 12.04
CA SER A 94 8.44 6.89 11.87
C SER A 94 7.81 6.70 10.49
N ASP A 95 8.64 6.54 9.45
CA ASP A 95 8.18 6.36 8.09
C ASP A 95 7.61 4.95 7.84
N MET A 96 8.27 3.92 8.37
CA MET A 96 7.74 2.55 8.34
C MET A 96 6.42 2.46 9.10
N LEU A 97 6.30 3.16 10.23
CA LEU A 97 5.07 3.25 10.99
C LEU A 97 3.97 3.95 10.18
N MET A 98 4.29 5.02 9.46
CA MET A 98 3.34 5.70 8.58
C MET A 98 2.84 4.82 7.45
N PHE A 99 3.69 3.97 6.85
CA PHE A 99 3.22 3.00 5.83
C PHE A 99 2.13 2.08 6.39
N ILE A 100 2.34 1.55 7.60
CA ILE A 100 1.37 0.67 8.27
C ILE A 100 0.10 1.45 8.61
N VAL A 101 0.23 2.64 9.21
CA VAL A 101 -0.90 3.48 9.62
C VAL A 101 -1.75 3.88 8.41
N VAL A 102 -1.13 4.34 7.33
CA VAL A 102 -1.84 4.73 6.09
C VAL A 102 -2.54 3.52 5.48
N GLY A 103 -1.85 2.39 5.34
CA GLY A 103 -2.44 1.15 4.81
C GLY A 103 -3.63 0.67 5.65
N ALA A 104 -3.50 0.72 6.97
CA ALA A 104 -4.56 0.32 7.90
C ALA A 104 -5.77 1.26 7.86
N ILE A 105 -5.56 2.58 7.96
CA ILE A 105 -6.65 3.56 7.98
C ILE A 105 -7.39 3.56 6.65
N THR A 106 -6.67 3.67 5.53
CA THR A 106 -7.29 3.67 4.20
C THR A 106 -8.02 2.35 3.94
N GLY A 107 -7.45 1.23 4.37
CA GLY A 107 -8.04 -0.09 4.20
C GLY A 107 -9.31 -0.28 5.03
N LEU A 108 -9.29 0.12 6.31
CA LEU A 108 -10.47 0.12 7.18
C LEU A 108 -11.59 1.00 6.63
N LEU A 109 -11.23 2.18 6.12
CA LEU A 109 -12.19 3.12 5.53
C LEU A 109 -12.82 2.54 4.27
N SER A 110 -12.01 1.95 3.38
CA SER A 110 -12.51 1.30 2.16
C SER A 110 -13.45 0.13 2.49
N ASP A 111 -13.09 -0.71 3.46
CA ASP A 111 -13.93 -1.82 3.88
C ASP A 111 -15.25 -1.35 4.52
N LYS A 112 -15.20 -0.26 5.30
CA LYS A 112 -16.40 0.36 5.86
C LYS A 112 -17.30 0.91 4.75
N GLU A 113 -16.74 1.62 3.78
CA GLU A 113 -17.48 2.18 2.65
C GLU A 113 -18.16 1.09 1.82
N ARG A 114 -17.45 0.00 1.52
CA ARG A 114 -17.98 -1.17 0.81
C ARG A 114 -19.16 -1.79 1.54
N ARG A 115 -19.01 -2.07 2.84
CA ARG A 115 -20.10 -2.60 3.68
C ARG A 115 -21.32 -1.69 3.69
N MET A 116 -21.13 -0.37 3.76
CA MET A 116 -22.26 0.57 3.71
C MET A 116 -22.97 0.52 2.35
N LYS A 117 -22.21 0.50 1.24
CA LYS A 117 -22.78 0.40 -0.11
C LYS A 117 -23.56 -0.89 -0.31
N ASP A 118 -23.05 -2.01 0.18
CA ASP A 118 -23.73 -3.30 0.09
C ASP A 118 -25.05 -3.28 0.88
N MET A 119 -25.05 -2.73 2.10
CA MET A 119 -26.28 -2.56 2.88
C MET A 119 -27.33 -1.69 2.17
N TYR A 120 -26.92 -0.57 1.58
CA TYR A 120 -27.84 0.28 0.81
C TYR A 120 -28.40 -0.47 -0.41
N ARG A 121 -27.56 -1.21 -1.12
CA ARG A 121 -27.98 -2.00 -2.29
C ARG A 121 -29.02 -3.05 -1.91
N ASP A 122 -28.78 -3.79 -0.84
CA ASP A 122 -29.72 -4.80 -0.33
C ASP A 122 -31.06 -4.18 0.09
N ALA A 123 -31.03 -3.00 0.74
CA ALA A 123 -32.23 -2.28 1.12
C ALA A 123 -33.04 -1.82 -0.11
N TYR A 124 -32.35 -1.30 -1.15
CA TYR A 124 -33.00 -0.91 -2.40
C TYR A 124 -33.63 -2.11 -3.13
N THR A 125 -32.95 -3.26 -3.18
CA THR A 125 -33.49 -4.47 -3.84
C THR A 125 -34.77 -4.96 -3.13
N ARG A 126 -34.79 -4.97 -1.80
CA ARG A 126 -36.00 -5.37 -1.03
C ARG A 126 -37.20 -4.46 -1.26
N LEU A 127 -36.98 -3.17 -1.53
CA LEU A 127 -38.06 -2.23 -1.86
C LEU A 127 -38.64 -2.44 -3.26
N GLN A 128 -37.86 -3.00 -4.20
CA GLN A 128 -38.34 -3.30 -5.55
C GLN A 128 -39.10 -4.64 -5.62
N GLU A 129 -38.85 -5.54 -4.68
CA GLU A 129 -39.49 -6.87 -4.63
C GLU A 129 -40.82 -6.90 -3.84
N SER A 130 -41.21 -5.80 -3.18
CA SER A 130 -42.46 -5.64 -2.43
C SER A 130 -43.51 -4.81 -3.17
#